data_AF-A0A413QWR9-F1
#
_entry.id   AF-A0A413QWR9-F1
#
_cell.length_a   1.000
_cell.length_b   1.000
_cell.length_c   1.000
_cell.angle_alpha   90.00
_cell.angle_beta   90.00
_cell.angle_gamma   90.00
#
_symmetry.space_group_name_H-M   'P 1'
#
loop_
_entity.id
_entity.type
_entity.pdbx_description
1 polymer ?
#
loop_
_entity_poly.entity_id
_entity_poly.type
_entity_poly.pdbx_seq_one_letter_code
_entity_poly.pdbx_strand_id
1 'polypeptide(L)'
;MAEYSKLYITNNGQALMAKMIAGSGNIDFTKVCSSSTQYTESQLQALTALSNIKQTTLVSKVTRTNEVAIKIDAAYSNVDLKEGYYMRTLGLYAVDPDKGEILYAVCIEKSNNCYMPPYNGVTVSAAYLQLYTTVGNADNVSLAVSPGAYATVGDIQALEKEIADLKAYVGYSDGDIYGVEVDFENKKFTRLAGAVNRSAGSGFDGINAFGGRKRCNLTNDGRVAAYYGEAGFSTTGKLTQAVDRNPVGTESPDENLKFSAGTIVQVMVEQPKFYYKVVPLKTEKRTKGAITRKIRYYVSDTPKAGFKLHPAFIVNGQENDVAYLAAFEGSLWDASASAYILDDSQVADFAVDMLCSIANAKPLSGLTQNATRANIRKLAEKRGTGWEQGVVQTASASQMLMLIEYATFNMQSVIGNGAVSKTDDGKTSMTENTGATITLGNASGSVVNANGIQIVSYRGEENFWGNIWWWIDGINHYANATTGECDTYVADHGFTDDSKLLPYEDTGMCAKYGNGYISAFCYSEDFDWLFLPGEFNGNTALPVGDYCWNQNGTGWRVARLGATWDIGLNAGAFCWYLYNASSNRSRAIGGRLVYRKKVAA
;
A
#
# COMPACT_ATOMS: atom_id res chain seq x y z
N MET A 1 -18.36 12.38 -42.54
CA MET A 1 -17.29 13.14 -41.85
C MET A 1 -17.62 14.62 -42.02
N ALA A 2 -17.52 15.41 -40.95
CA ALA A 2 -17.76 16.85 -41.03
C ALA A 2 -16.72 17.52 -41.95
N GLU A 3 -17.15 18.48 -42.76
CA GLU A 3 -16.27 19.25 -43.66
C GLU A 3 -16.44 20.73 -43.35
N TYR A 4 -15.34 21.44 -43.10
CA TYR A 4 -15.35 22.88 -42.84
C TYR A 4 -14.72 23.65 -44.00
N SER A 5 -15.20 24.88 -44.23
CA SER A 5 -14.54 25.85 -45.10
C SER A 5 -13.13 26.18 -44.56
N LYS A 6 -12.32 26.85 -45.39
CA LYS A 6 -11.16 27.59 -44.88
C LYS A 6 -11.59 28.59 -43.80
N LEU A 7 -10.66 28.97 -42.91
CA LEU A 7 -10.88 30.10 -42.01
C LEU A 7 -10.83 31.41 -42.79
N TYR A 8 -11.89 32.19 -42.69
CA TYR A 8 -11.99 33.54 -43.19
C TYR A 8 -11.65 34.51 -42.07
N ILE A 9 -10.61 35.32 -42.26
CA ILE A 9 -10.23 36.38 -41.32
C ILE A 9 -11.24 37.52 -41.45
N THR A 10 -11.80 37.99 -40.34
CA THR A 10 -12.79 39.09 -40.33
C THR A 10 -12.12 40.43 -40.57
N ASN A 11 -12.89 41.48 -40.86
CA ASN A 11 -12.38 42.85 -40.95
C ASN A 11 -11.67 43.30 -39.66
N ASN A 12 -12.14 42.85 -38.49
CA ASN A 12 -11.47 43.11 -37.22
C ASN A 12 -10.16 42.31 -37.09
N GLY A 13 -10.13 41.04 -37.52
CA GLY A 13 -8.91 40.24 -37.56
C GLY A 13 -7.85 40.81 -38.50
N GLN A 14 -8.25 41.31 -39.67
CA GLN A 14 -7.37 42.02 -40.62
C GLN A 14 -6.81 43.30 -40.02
N ALA A 15 -7.64 44.10 -39.34
CA ALA A 15 -7.18 45.29 -38.64
C ALA A 15 -6.17 44.96 -37.53
N LEU A 16 -6.39 43.88 -36.76
CA LEU A 16 -5.44 43.42 -35.75
C LEU A 16 -4.11 42.98 -36.38
N MET A 17 -4.15 42.21 -37.47
CA MET A 17 -2.93 41.84 -38.20
C MET A 17 -2.15 43.07 -38.69
N ALA A 18 -2.83 44.07 -39.24
CA ALA A 18 -2.18 45.30 -39.71
C ALA A 18 -1.47 46.06 -38.56
N LYS A 19 -2.09 46.12 -37.37
CA LYS A 19 -1.47 46.71 -36.17
C LYS A 19 -0.22 45.93 -35.73
N MET A 20 -0.29 44.61 -35.79
CA MET A 20 0.83 43.75 -35.41
C MET A 20 1.98 43.79 -36.42
N ILE A 21 1.72 44.11 -37.68
CA ILE A 21 2.76 44.38 -38.69
C ILE A 21 3.44 45.73 -38.46
N ALA A 22 2.71 46.73 -37.94
CA ALA A 22 3.22 48.07 -37.65
C ALA A 22 4.03 48.17 -36.34
N GLY A 23 4.10 47.10 -35.54
CA GLY A 23 4.85 47.02 -34.28
C GLY A 23 5.47 45.65 -34.04
N SER A 24 6.05 45.41 -32.86
CA SER A 24 6.54 44.08 -32.44
C SER A 24 5.65 43.53 -31.33
N GLY A 25 4.56 42.84 -31.70
CA GLY A 25 3.62 42.25 -30.76
C GLY A 25 3.13 40.87 -31.22
N ASN A 26 2.76 40.01 -30.26
CA ASN A 26 2.12 38.73 -30.52
C ASN A 26 0.59 38.90 -30.50
N ILE A 27 -0.12 38.08 -31.29
CA ILE A 27 -1.59 38.00 -31.21
C ILE A 27 -1.97 36.99 -30.13
N ASP A 28 -2.70 37.45 -29.11
CA ASP A 28 -3.21 36.60 -28.04
C ASP A 28 -4.59 36.05 -28.42
N PHE A 29 -4.63 34.77 -28.80
CA PHE A 29 -5.87 34.04 -29.06
C PHE A 29 -6.47 33.51 -27.77
N THR A 30 -7.76 33.80 -27.54
CA THR A 30 -8.40 33.58 -26.23
C THR A 30 -9.28 32.34 -26.21
N LYS A 31 -10.15 32.20 -27.21
CA LYS A 31 -11.19 31.18 -27.23
C LYS A 31 -11.64 30.80 -28.64
N VAL A 32 -12.25 29.63 -28.73
CA VAL A 32 -12.98 29.15 -29.90
C VAL A 32 -14.44 28.92 -29.50
N CYS A 33 -15.35 29.53 -30.23
CA CYS A 33 -16.79 29.36 -30.03
C CYS A 33 -17.40 28.54 -31.16
N SER A 34 -18.29 27.61 -30.81
CA SER A 34 -19.14 26.90 -31.77
C SER A 34 -20.55 27.48 -31.74
N SER A 35 -21.10 27.71 -32.93
CA SER A 35 -22.42 28.28 -33.14
C SER A 35 -23.31 27.35 -33.94
N SER A 36 -24.60 27.39 -33.63
CA SER A 36 -25.65 26.72 -34.39
C SER A 36 -26.17 27.54 -35.58
N THR A 37 -25.72 28.79 -35.74
CA THR A 37 -26.11 29.65 -36.86
C THR A 37 -25.37 29.25 -38.13
N GLN A 38 -26.11 29.04 -39.22
CA GLN A 38 -25.54 28.84 -40.54
C GLN A 38 -25.32 30.20 -41.21
N TYR A 39 -24.05 30.56 -41.46
CA TYR A 39 -23.68 31.71 -42.27
C TYR A 39 -23.33 31.29 -43.70
N THR A 40 -23.34 32.25 -44.64
CA THR A 40 -22.78 32.08 -45.99
C THR A 40 -21.33 32.58 -46.03
N GLU A 41 -20.50 32.05 -46.92
CA GLU A 41 -19.09 32.48 -47.02
C GLU A 41 -18.94 33.99 -47.27
N SER A 42 -19.86 34.57 -48.04
CA SER A 42 -19.91 36.01 -48.32
C SER A 42 -20.15 36.89 -47.09
N GLN A 43 -20.70 36.33 -46.01
CA GLN A 43 -20.97 37.06 -44.76
C GLN A 43 -19.75 37.09 -43.83
N LEU A 44 -18.88 36.08 -43.90
CA LEU A 44 -17.90 35.77 -42.85
C LEU A 44 -16.92 36.90 -42.58
N GLN A 45 -16.43 37.58 -43.63
CA GLN A 45 -15.46 38.66 -43.49
C GLN A 45 -16.04 39.88 -42.73
N ALA A 46 -17.34 40.14 -42.88
CA ALA A 46 -18.01 41.27 -42.25
C ALA A 46 -18.46 41.01 -40.80
N LEU A 47 -18.35 39.76 -40.31
CA LEU A 47 -18.80 39.41 -38.97
C LEU A 47 -17.93 40.06 -37.88
N THR A 48 -18.60 40.61 -36.88
CA THR A 48 -17.97 41.15 -35.67
C THR A 48 -18.16 40.24 -34.45
N ALA A 49 -19.20 39.40 -34.47
CA ALA A 49 -19.49 38.39 -33.45
C ALA A 49 -20.31 37.23 -34.06
N LEU A 50 -20.25 36.06 -33.43
CA LEU A 50 -21.15 34.95 -33.74
C LEU A 50 -22.47 35.07 -32.96
N SER A 51 -23.57 34.71 -33.61
CA SER A 51 -24.88 34.52 -32.97
C SER A 51 -25.07 33.07 -32.53
N ASN A 52 -26.01 32.81 -31.61
CA ASN A 52 -26.39 31.45 -31.16
C ASN A 52 -25.20 30.53 -30.83
N ILE A 53 -24.23 31.05 -30.06
CA ILE A 53 -23.12 30.28 -29.53
C ILE A 53 -23.69 29.21 -28.58
N LYS A 54 -23.30 27.95 -28.80
CA LYS A 54 -23.73 26.82 -27.98
C LYS A 54 -22.62 26.31 -27.07
N GLN A 55 -21.36 26.42 -27.51
CA GLN A 55 -20.22 26.10 -26.65
C GLN A 55 -19.06 27.08 -26.88
N THR A 56 -18.33 27.33 -25.81
CA THR A 56 -17.12 28.16 -25.78
C THR A 56 -16.03 27.34 -25.10
N THR A 57 -14.86 27.26 -25.72
CA THR A 57 -13.67 26.68 -25.10
C THR A 57 -12.51 27.64 -25.21
N LEU A 58 -11.61 27.59 -24.23
CA LEU A 58 -10.32 28.27 -24.32
C LEU A 58 -9.45 27.62 -25.39
N VAL A 59 -8.54 28.41 -25.97
CA VAL A 59 -7.50 27.89 -26.86
C VAL A 59 -6.54 27.03 -26.05
N SER A 60 -6.36 25.77 -26.44
CA SER A 60 -5.50 24.82 -25.72
C SER A 60 -4.02 25.00 -26.05
N LYS A 61 -3.71 25.31 -27.30
CA LYS A 61 -2.34 25.55 -27.77
C LYS A 61 -2.33 26.38 -29.05
N VAL A 62 -1.38 27.32 -29.14
CA VAL A 62 -1.02 28.03 -30.37
C VAL A 62 0.35 27.54 -30.81
N THR A 63 0.45 27.00 -32.03
CA THR A 63 1.73 26.54 -32.59
C THR A 63 2.02 27.30 -33.87
N ARG A 64 3.17 27.96 -33.94
CA ARG A 64 3.63 28.56 -35.20
C ARG A 64 4.06 27.46 -36.16
N THR A 65 3.39 27.35 -37.30
CA THR A 65 3.67 26.28 -38.28
C THR A 65 4.70 26.70 -39.31
N ASN A 66 4.82 28.00 -39.59
CA ASN A 66 5.86 28.61 -40.41
C ASN A 66 5.92 30.13 -40.12
N GLU A 67 6.59 30.91 -40.97
CA GLU A 67 6.73 32.36 -40.77
C GLU A 67 5.40 33.12 -40.76
N VAL A 68 4.35 32.61 -41.43
CA VAL A 68 3.10 33.35 -41.66
C VAL A 68 1.84 32.66 -41.13
N ALA A 69 1.92 31.40 -40.70
CA ALA A 69 0.77 30.61 -40.28
C ALA A 69 0.94 30.03 -38.87
N ILE A 70 -0.19 29.89 -38.20
CA ILE A 70 -0.33 29.26 -36.89
C ILE A 70 -1.41 28.18 -36.94
N LYS A 71 -1.26 27.22 -36.04
CA LYS A 71 -2.25 26.20 -35.71
C LYS A 71 -2.81 26.49 -34.32
N ILE A 72 -4.13 26.50 -34.20
CA ILE A 72 -4.88 26.62 -32.97
C ILE A 72 -5.53 25.27 -32.66
N ASP A 73 -5.27 24.73 -31.48
CA ASP A 73 -5.90 23.51 -30.98
C ASP A 73 -7.02 23.88 -29.98
N ALA A 74 -8.20 23.27 -30.14
CA ALA A 74 -9.36 23.46 -29.27
C ALA A 74 -10.20 22.17 -29.14
N ALA A 75 -10.84 21.96 -27.99
CA ALA A 75 -11.67 20.78 -27.74
C ALA A 75 -13.02 21.13 -27.12
N TYR A 76 -14.08 20.46 -27.56
CA TYR A 76 -15.41 20.54 -26.99
C TYR A 76 -15.80 19.21 -26.35
N SER A 77 -16.57 19.27 -25.26
CA SER A 77 -17.20 18.12 -24.59
C SER A 77 -18.70 18.37 -24.45
N ASN A 78 -19.53 17.33 -24.55
CA ASN A 78 -20.97 17.47 -24.34
C ASN A 78 -21.39 17.52 -22.86
N VAL A 79 -20.49 17.35 -21.89
CA VAL A 79 -20.83 17.19 -20.45
C VAL A 79 -21.78 18.28 -19.92
N ASP A 80 -21.56 19.54 -20.30
CA ASP A 80 -22.41 20.67 -19.89
C ASP A 80 -23.51 21.02 -20.91
N LEU A 81 -23.61 20.25 -22.00
CA LEU A 81 -24.52 20.50 -23.11
C LEU A 81 -25.88 19.84 -22.85
N LYS A 82 -26.87 20.68 -22.54
CA LYS A 82 -28.25 20.25 -22.25
C LYS A 82 -29.06 19.90 -23.50
N GLU A 83 -28.78 20.57 -24.62
CA GLU A 83 -29.48 20.37 -25.89
C GLU A 83 -28.46 20.13 -27.00
N GLY A 84 -28.66 19.08 -27.79
CA GLY A 84 -27.81 18.79 -28.93
C GLY A 84 -27.94 19.83 -30.03
N TYR A 85 -26.88 20.02 -30.80
CA TYR A 85 -26.88 20.99 -31.91
C TYR A 85 -25.88 20.59 -32.99
N TYR A 86 -26.09 21.13 -34.19
CA TYR A 86 -25.10 21.06 -35.25
C TYR A 86 -24.10 22.21 -35.10
N MET A 87 -22.80 21.90 -35.06
CA MET A 87 -21.73 22.89 -35.04
C MET A 87 -21.60 23.51 -36.44
N ARG A 88 -22.45 24.49 -36.74
CA ARG A 88 -22.52 25.11 -38.08
C ARG A 88 -21.36 26.05 -38.34
N THR A 89 -20.90 26.74 -37.31
CA THR A 89 -19.90 27.80 -37.46
C THR A 89 -18.94 27.77 -36.29
N LEU A 90 -17.65 27.90 -36.57
CA LEU A 90 -16.60 28.05 -35.57
C LEU A 90 -16.00 29.44 -35.66
N GLY A 91 -15.84 30.10 -34.52
CA GLY A 91 -15.26 31.44 -34.41
C GLY A 91 -14.04 31.43 -33.50
N LEU A 92 -12.91 31.87 -34.02
CA LEU A 92 -11.66 32.09 -33.29
C LEU A 92 -11.60 33.54 -32.82
N TYR A 93 -11.32 33.75 -31.53
CA TYR A 93 -11.24 35.08 -30.92
C TYR A 93 -9.81 35.42 -30.50
N ALA A 94 -9.50 36.72 -30.53
CA ALA A 94 -8.21 37.26 -30.12
C ALA A 94 -8.37 38.63 -29.44
N VAL A 95 -7.35 39.06 -28.69
CA VAL A 95 -7.32 40.39 -28.07
C VAL A 95 -6.74 41.42 -29.03
N ASP A 96 -7.52 42.44 -29.35
CA ASP A 96 -7.06 43.68 -29.98
C ASP A 96 -6.70 44.70 -28.89
N PRO A 97 -5.53 45.36 -28.96
CA PRO A 97 -5.07 46.28 -27.92
C PRO A 97 -5.97 47.50 -27.72
N ASP A 98 -6.74 47.90 -28.75
CA ASP A 98 -7.63 49.08 -28.70
C ASP A 98 -9.10 48.68 -28.49
N LYS A 99 -9.51 47.51 -29.00
CA LYS A 99 -10.92 47.08 -29.01
C LYS A 99 -11.25 45.99 -27.99
N GLY A 100 -10.26 45.45 -27.30
CA GLY A 100 -10.44 44.27 -26.44
C GLY A 100 -10.64 42.99 -27.26
N GLU A 101 -11.38 42.03 -26.73
CA GLU A 101 -11.58 40.73 -27.40
C GLU A 101 -12.48 40.87 -28.65
N ILE A 102 -11.96 40.41 -29.80
CA ILE A 102 -12.62 40.48 -31.11
C ILE A 102 -12.77 39.09 -31.74
N LEU A 103 -13.76 38.94 -32.63
CA LEU A 103 -13.85 37.79 -33.52
C LEU A 103 -12.77 37.91 -34.61
N TYR A 104 -11.74 37.09 -34.55
CA TYR A 104 -10.58 37.15 -35.43
C TYR A 104 -10.83 36.44 -36.77
N ALA A 105 -11.29 35.19 -36.72
CA ALA A 105 -11.55 34.38 -37.91
C ALA A 105 -12.71 33.42 -37.73
N VAL A 106 -13.35 33.03 -38.83
CA VAL A 106 -14.57 32.22 -38.85
C VAL A 106 -14.49 31.15 -39.95
N CYS A 107 -14.96 29.94 -39.68
CA CYS A 107 -15.26 28.95 -40.72
C CYS A 107 -16.66 28.36 -40.53
N ILE A 108 -17.21 27.84 -41.61
CA ILE A 108 -18.54 27.21 -41.64
C ILE A 108 -18.44 25.74 -42.01
N GLU A 109 -19.32 24.94 -41.43
CA GLU A 109 -19.50 23.53 -41.77
C GLU A 109 -20.34 23.42 -43.05
N LYS A 110 -19.91 22.56 -43.97
CA LYS A 110 -20.48 22.40 -45.32
C LYS A 110 -21.19 21.08 -45.53
N SER A 111 -20.82 20.03 -44.80
CA SER A 111 -21.34 18.67 -45.07
C SER A 111 -22.56 18.29 -44.25
N ASN A 112 -23.02 19.16 -43.36
CA ASN A 112 -24.14 18.97 -42.45
C ASN A 112 -23.98 17.76 -41.49
N ASN A 113 -22.75 17.34 -41.22
CA ASN A 113 -22.47 16.09 -40.51
C ASN A 113 -21.90 16.28 -39.09
N CYS A 114 -21.69 17.52 -38.65
CA CYS A 114 -21.10 17.81 -37.34
C CYS A 114 -22.19 18.02 -36.27
N TYR A 115 -22.78 16.92 -35.78
CA TYR A 115 -23.75 16.96 -34.68
C TYR A 115 -23.08 16.64 -33.33
N MET A 116 -23.30 17.49 -32.33
CA MET A 116 -22.91 17.23 -30.93
C MET A 116 -24.17 16.87 -30.13
N PRO A 117 -24.30 15.63 -29.61
CA PRO A 117 -25.46 15.21 -28.84
C PRO A 117 -25.45 15.84 -27.43
N PRO A 118 -26.61 16.04 -26.79
CA PRO A 118 -26.66 16.46 -25.39
C PRO A 118 -26.07 15.36 -24.49
N TYR A 119 -25.59 15.73 -23.30
CA TYR A 119 -25.15 14.75 -22.31
C TYR A 119 -26.36 14.09 -21.65
N ASN A 120 -26.38 12.75 -21.64
CA ASN A 120 -27.46 11.94 -21.09
C ASN A 120 -27.14 11.37 -19.69
N GLY A 121 -26.06 11.83 -19.04
CA GLY A 121 -25.60 11.31 -17.75
C GLY A 121 -24.69 10.07 -17.84
N VAL A 122 -24.47 9.52 -19.03
CA VAL A 122 -23.67 8.30 -19.23
C VAL A 122 -22.63 8.46 -20.35
N THR A 123 -23.07 8.87 -21.54
CA THR A 123 -22.25 8.91 -22.76
C THR A 123 -21.59 10.27 -22.95
N VAL A 124 -20.27 10.32 -22.74
CA VAL A 124 -19.46 11.51 -23.06
C VAL A 124 -19.06 11.48 -24.53
N SER A 125 -19.32 12.58 -25.23
CA SER A 125 -18.88 12.82 -26.61
C SER A 125 -17.99 14.05 -26.65
N ALA A 126 -16.93 14.00 -27.45
CA ALA A 126 -15.98 15.10 -27.60
C ALA A 126 -15.67 15.38 -29.07
N ALA A 127 -15.37 16.64 -29.38
CA ALA A 127 -14.89 17.07 -30.70
C ALA A 127 -13.57 17.82 -30.53
N TYR A 128 -12.54 17.37 -31.25
CA TYR A 128 -11.24 18.02 -31.28
C TYR A 128 -11.06 18.74 -32.61
N LEU A 129 -10.61 20.00 -32.56
CA LEU A 129 -10.49 20.87 -33.72
C LEU A 129 -9.10 21.48 -33.81
N GLN A 130 -8.56 21.47 -35.03
CA GLN A 130 -7.35 22.18 -35.40
C GLN A 130 -7.69 23.24 -36.44
N LEU A 131 -7.52 24.50 -36.07
CA LEU A 131 -7.79 25.65 -36.93
C LEU A 131 -6.46 26.22 -37.39
N TYR A 132 -6.23 26.25 -38.70
CA TYR A 132 -5.04 26.86 -39.29
C TYR A 132 -5.40 28.26 -39.82
N THR A 133 -4.69 29.28 -39.37
CA THR A 133 -4.90 30.66 -39.81
C THR A 133 -3.57 31.38 -40.02
N THR A 134 -3.58 32.43 -40.84
CA THR A 134 -2.39 33.22 -41.15
C THR A 134 -2.34 34.46 -40.27
N VAL A 135 -1.16 34.79 -39.74
CA VAL A 135 -0.89 35.98 -38.91
C VAL A 135 0.03 36.99 -39.60
N GLY A 136 0.35 36.78 -40.89
CA GLY A 136 1.16 37.68 -41.72
C GLY A 136 0.56 37.86 -43.12
N ASN A 137 1.03 38.86 -43.88
CA ASN A 137 0.50 39.17 -45.21
C ASN A 137 0.80 38.03 -46.19
N ALA A 138 -0.21 37.32 -46.67
CA ALA A 138 -0.03 36.30 -47.69
C ALA A 138 -1.24 36.23 -48.63
N ASP A 139 -1.01 36.64 -49.88
CA ASP A 139 -1.78 36.19 -51.03
C ASP A 139 -1.50 34.69 -51.24
N ASN A 140 -2.52 33.87 -50.99
CA ASN A 140 -2.58 32.41 -51.22
C ASN A 140 -1.52 31.53 -50.52
N VAL A 141 -1.83 31.08 -49.30
CA VAL A 141 -1.14 29.95 -48.66
C VAL A 141 -1.91 28.65 -48.96
N SER A 142 -1.34 27.74 -49.76
CA SER A 142 -1.81 26.35 -49.83
C SER A 142 -1.18 25.56 -48.67
N LEU A 143 -1.95 25.28 -47.63
CA LEU A 143 -1.53 24.44 -46.50
C LEU A 143 -1.78 22.96 -46.82
N ALA A 144 -0.71 22.21 -47.08
CA ALA A 144 -0.76 20.76 -47.06
C ALA A 144 -0.74 20.28 -45.59
N VAL A 145 -1.86 19.76 -45.09
CA VAL A 145 -1.99 19.26 -43.71
C VAL A 145 -1.75 17.76 -43.69
N SER A 146 -0.77 17.30 -42.91
CA SER A 146 -0.58 15.87 -42.62
C SER A 146 -1.47 15.49 -41.42
N PRO A 147 -2.40 14.53 -41.53
CA PRO A 147 -3.21 14.09 -40.40
C PRO A 147 -2.37 13.21 -39.46
N GLY A 148 -1.77 13.82 -38.43
CA GLY A 148 -0.95 13.13 -37.43
C GLY A 148 -1.80 12.47 -36.34
N ALA A 149 -1.45 11.22 -36.00
CA ALA A 149 -1.98 10.47 -34.87
C ALA A 149 -1.79 11.21 -33.55
N TYR A 150 -2.78 11.11 -32.65
CA TYR A 150 -2.79 11.82 -31.36
C TYR A 150 -2.43 10.89 -30.21
N ALA A 151 -1.68 11.41 -29.24
CA ALA A 151 -1.56 10.82 -27.92
C ALA A 151 -2.87 11.06 -27.16
N THR A 152 -3.60 9.98 -26.89
CA THR A 152 -4.77 9.89 -26.02
C THR A 152 -4.38 10.04 -24.55
N VAL A 153 -5.36 10.18 -23.65
CA VAL A 153 -5.12 10.05 -22.20
C VAL A 153 -4.47 8.71 -21.87
N GLY A 154 -4.78 7.65 -22.62
CA GLY A 154 -4.12 6.35 -22.50
C GLY A 154 -2.63 6.41 -22.85
N ASP A 155 -2.24 7.20 -23.85
CA ASP A 155 -0.83 7.40 -24.22
C ASP A 155 -0.08 8.23 -23.16
N ILE A 156 -0.74 9.19 -22.51
CA ILE A 156 -0.17 9.92 -21.36
C ILE A 156 0.01 8.98 -20.18
N GLN A 157 -1.00 8.16 -19.84
CA GLN A 157 -0.90 7.16 -18.77
C GLN A 157 0.19 6.12 -19.05
N ALA A 158 0.37 5.71 -20.31
CA ALA A 158 1.46 4.83 -20.72
C ALA A 158 2.84 5.49 -20.52
N LEU A 159 3.00 6.76 -20.91
CA LEU A 159 4.23 7.52 -20.66
C LEU A 159 4.50 7.75 -19.16
N GLU A 160 3.46 8.03 -18.37
CA GLU A 160 3.57 8.13 -16.91
C GLU A 160 4.04 6.82 -16.29
N LYS A 161 3.53 5.68 -16.81
CA LYS A 161 3.99 4.34 -16.41
C LYS A 161 5.46 4.12 -16.78
N GLU A 162 5.88 4.44 -18.01
CA GLU A 162 7.28 4.32 -18.44
C GLU A 162 8.22 5.20 -17.59
N ILE A 163 7.82 6.42 -17.27
CA ILE A 163 8.59 7.32 -16.39
C ILE A 163 8.65 6.74 -14.96
N ALA A 164 7.56 6.18 -14.45
CA ALA A 164 7.53 5.56 -13.13
C ALA A 164 8.43 4.31 -13.06
N ASP A 165 8.49 3.53 -14.14
CA ASP A 165 9.37 2.36 -14.26
C ASP A 165 10.84 2.79 -14.33
N LEU A 166 11.16 3.83 -15.10
CA LEU A 166 12.50 4.43 -15.13
C LEU A 166 12.92 4.98 -13.77
N LYS A 167 12.04 5.71 -13.07
CA LYS A 167 12.29 6.21 -11.71
C LYS A 167 12.49 5.07 -10.72
N ALA A 168 11.71 3.99 -10.81
CA ALA A 168 11.90 2.82 -9.97
C ALA A 168 13.27 2.17 -10.19
N TYR A 169 13.70 2.05 -11.45
CA TYR A 169 14.98 1.45 -11.82
C TYR A 169 16.19 2.30 -11.43
N VAL A 170 16.14 3.62 -11.64
CA VAL A 170 17.20 4.56 -11.23
C VAL A 170 17.20 4.74 -9.70
N GLY A 171 16.01 4.73 -9.10
CA GLY A 171 15.76 4.92 -7.68
C GLY A 171 14.99 6.21 -7.42
N TYR A 172 14.12 6.19 -6.42
CA TYR A 172 13.40 7.39 -5.96
C TYR A 172 14.31 8.36 -5.22
N SER A 173 14.09 9.66 -5.42
CA SER A 173 14.78 10.75 -4.72
C SER A 173 13.87 11.57 -3.82
N ASP A 174 12.55 11.32 -3.83
CA ASP A 174 11.58 12.06 -3.04
C ASP A 174 11.81 11.86 -1.53
N GLY A 175 11.78 12.95 -0.76
CA GLY A 175 12.07 12.94 0.69
C GLY A 175 11.01 12.27 1.56
N ASP A 176 9.84 11.96 0.98
CA ASP A 176 8.70 11.27 1.61
C ASP A 176 8.54 9.82 1.12
N ILE A 177 9.56 9.29 0.43
CA ILE A 177 9.74 7.88 0.12
C ILE A 177 10.95 7.37 0.91
N TYR A 178 10.80 6.19 1.52
CA TYR A 178 11.84 5.59 2.36
C TYR A 178 12.14 4.19 1.86
N GLY A 179 13.40 3.87 1.59
CA GLY A 179 13.71 2.55 1.07
C GLY A 179 15.11 2.05 1.34
N VAL A 180 15.34 0.83 0.90
CA VAL A 180 16.61 0.11 1.00
C VAL A 180 16.83 -0.75 -0.24
N GLU A 181 18.03 -0.68 -0.79
CA GLU A 181 18.55 -1.65 -1.76
C GLU A 181 19.20 -2.80 -1.01
N VAL A 182 18.80 -4.01 -1.36
CA VAL A 182 19.40 -5.26 -0.93
C VAL A 182 20.10 -5.90 -2.11
N ASP A 183 21.41 -6.02 -2.01
CA ASP A 183 22.26 -6.73 -2.94
C ASP A 183 22.69 -8.05 -2.29
N PHE A 184 21.94 -9.12 -2.55
CA PHE A 184 22.18 -10.43 -1.95
C PHE A 184 23.49 -11.06 -2.44
N GLU A 185 23.86 -10.80 -3.69
CA GLU A 185 25.12 -11.29 -4.29
C GLU A 185 26.33 -10.71 -3.56
N ASN A 186 26.30 -9.40 -3.29
CA ASN A 186 27.39 -8.69 -2.62
C ASN A 186 27.17 -8.54 -1.10
N LYS A 187 26.06 -9.08 -0.56
CA LYS A 187 25.67 -9.01 0.86
C LYS A 187 25.65 -7.57 1.40
N LYS A 188 25.18 -6.63 0.59
CA LYS A 188 25.20 -5.19 0.89
C LYS A 188 23.79 -4.62 1.00
N PHE A 189 23.63 -3.70 1.94
CA PHE A 189 22.39 -2.98 2.21
C PHE A 189 22.66 -1.49 2.08
N THR A 190 21.86 -0.78 1.26
CA THR A 190 22.05 0.65 1.02
C THR A 190 20.72 1.37 1.19
N ARG A 191 20.63 2.29 2.15
CA ARG A 191 19.44 3.15 2.31
C ARG A 191 19.25 4.02 1.06
N LEU A 192 18.00 4.27 0.69
CA LEU A 192 17.60 5.03 -0.50
C LEU A 192 16.61 6.14 -0.15
N ALA A 193 16.47 7.11 -1.05
CA ALA A 193 15.52 8.22 -0.95
C ALA A 193 15.64 8.94 0.41
N GLY A 194 14.52 9.28 1.04
CA GLY A 194 14.49 9.94 2.35
C GLY A 194 15.13 9.14 3.50
N ALA A 195 15.56 7.88 3.29
CA ALA A 195 16.24 7.06 4.30
C ALA A 195 17.77 7.25 4.32
N VAL A 196 18.41 7.79 3.28
CA VAL A 196 19.90 7.78 3.11
C VAL A 196 20.66 8.29 4.34
N ASN A 197 20.19 9.38 4.96
CA ASN A 197 20.88 10.04 6.07
C ASN A 197 20.22 9.82 7.44
N ARG A 198 19.35 8.82 7.56
CA ARG A 198 18.62 8.56 8.81
C ARG A 198 19.30 7.48 9.65
N SER A 199 19.36 7.72 10.95
CA SER A 199 19.64 6.68 11.94
C SER A 199 18.43 5.74 12.08
N ALA A 200 18.69 4.46 12.30
CA ALA A 200 17.63 3.51 12.67
C ALA A 200 16.98 3.91 14.01
N GLY A 201 15.78 3.42 14.29
CA GLY A 201 15.05 3.80 15.50
C GLY A 201 14.56 5.24 15.40
N SER A 202 15.08 6.12 16.26
CA SER A 202 14.55 7.48 16.41
C SER A 202 14.56 8.34 15.15
N GLY A 203 15.47 8.07 14.20
CA GLY A 203 15.50 8.76 12.91
C GLY A 203 14.28 8.49 12.02
N PHE A 204 13.46 7.48 12.37
CA PHE A 204 12.22 7.12 11.69
C PHE A 204 10.95 7.55 12.46
N ASP A 205 11.08 8.14 13.66
CA ASP A 205 9.92 8.50 14.51
C ASP A 205 9.01 9.57 13.88
N GLY A 206 9.53 10.39 12.97
CA GLY A 206 8.74 11.40 12.25
C GLY A 206 7.92 10.87 11.08
N ILE A 207 7.98 9.56 10.78
CA ILE A 207 7.30 8.93 9.65
C ILE A 207 6.10 8.12 10.18
N ASN A 208 4.92 8.30 9.61
CA ASN A 208 3.70 7.71 10.16
C ASN A 208 3.73 6.17 10.16
N ALA A 209 4.23 5.54 9.10
CA ALA A 209 4.36 4.08 9.01
C ALA A 209 5.23 3.47 10.12
N PHE A 210 6.17 4.24 10.69
CA PHE A 210 7.13 3.79 11.71
C PHE A 210 6.82 4.39 13.09
N GLY A 211 6.95 5.70 13.24
CA GLY A 211 6.71 6.43 14.50
C GLY A 211 5.23 6.61 14.85
N GLY A 212 4.33 6.44 13.88
CA GLY A 212 2.89 6.36 14.15
C GLY A 212 2.47 5.04 14.81
N ARG A 213 3.36 4.05 14.89
CA ARG A 213 3.09 2.79 15.59
C ARG A 213 3.00 3.00 17.09
N LYS A 214 1.86 2.65 17.69
CA LYS A 214 1.61 2.94 19.11
C LYS A 214 0.94 1.78 19.82
N ARG A 215 1.46 1.41 20.99
CA ARG A 215 0.76 0.53 21.91
C ARG A 215 -0.56 1.17 22.34
N CYS A 216 -1.62 0.39 22.33
CA CYS A 216 -2.97 0.83 22.66
C CYS A 216 -3.76 -0.27 23.38
N ASN A 217 -4.79 0.16 24.11
CA ASN A 217 -5.83 -0.70 24.63
C ASN A 217 -6.98 -0.76 23.64
N LEU A 218 -7.16 -1.93 23.02
CA LEU A 218 -8.22 -2.18 22.06
C LEU A 218 -9.33 -3.01 22.69
N THR A 219 -10.58 -2.54 22.64
CA THR A 219 -11.75 -3.30 23.09
C THR A 219 -12.10 -4.42 22.10
N ASN A 220 -12.89 -5.40 22.55
CA ASN A 220 -13.32 -6.52 21.70
C ASN A 220 -14.11 -6.08 20.44
N ASP A 221 -14.76 -4.93 20.46
CA ASP A 221 -15.46 -4.34 19.31
C ASP A 221 -14.57 -3.39 18.47
N GLY A 222 -13.25 -3.35 18.74
CA GLY A 222 -12.27 -2.67 17.90
C GLY A 222 -12.16 -1.16 18.13
N ARG A 223 -12.54 -0.65 19.29
CA ARG A 223 -12.36 0.76 19.67
C ARG A 223 -11.11 0.93 20.53
N VAL A 224 -10.34 1.98 20.26
CA VAL A 224 -9.17 2.32 21.06
C VAL A 224 -9.60 3.08 22.30
N ALA A 225 -9.39 2.47 23.47
CA ALA A 225 -9.72 3.06 24.76
C ALA A 225 -8.59 3.96 25.30
N ALA A 226 -7.32 3.61 25.09
CA ALA A 226 -6.18 4.40 25.54
C ALA A 226 -4.91 4.06 24.76
N TYR A 227 -3.96 5.00 24.66
CA TYR A 227 -2.62 4.77 24.13
C TYR A 227 -1.57 4.74 25.24
N TYR A 228 -0.46 4.02 25.01
CA TYR A 228 0.66 4.02 25.94
C TYR A 228 1.14 5.45 26.26
N GLY A 229 1.32 5.74 27.55
CA GLY A 229 1.64 7.08 28.06
C GLY A 229 0.42 7.88 28.52
N GLU A 230 -0.79 7.49 28.13
CA GLU A 230 -2.03 8.06 28.67
C GLU A 230 -2.37 7.43 30.03
N ALA A 231 -2.95 8.22 30.94
CA ALA A 231 -3.26 7.78 32.31
C ALA A 231 -4.23 6.57 32.36
N GLY A 232 -5.07 6.41 31.34
CA GLY A 232 -6.02 5.30 31.22
C GLY A 232 -5.43 4.00 30.68
N PHE A 233 -4.18 3.99 30.20
CA PHE A 233 -3.57 2.81 29.62
C PHE A 233 -3.26 1.74 30.68
N SER A 234 -3.63 0.50 30.38
CA SER A 234 -3.50 -0.65 31.27
C SER A 234 -2.95 -1.85 30.51
N THR A 235 -2.08 -2.63 31.15
CA THR A 235 -1.55 -3.88 30.56
C THR A 235 -2.18 -5.15 31.13
N THR A 236 -3.19 -4.99 32.00
CA THR A 236 -3.79 -6.08 32.79
C THR A 236 -4.92 -6.83 32.08
N GLY A 237 -5.27 -6.43 30.85
CA GLY A 237 -6.41 -6.97 30.11
C GLY A 237 -7.75 -6.28 30.39
N LYS A 238 -7.77 -5.33 31.33
CA LYS A 238 -8.93 -4.48 31.63
C LYS A 238 -8.51 -3.07 31.98
N LEU A 239 -9.38 -2.10 31.73
CA LEU A 239 -9.16 -0.72 32.21
C LEU A 239 -9.20 -0.69 33.74
N THR A 240 -8.24 -0.02 34.37
CA THR A 240 -8.18 0.16 35.84
C THR A 240 -8.98 1.38 36.31
N GLN A 241 -9.31 2.28 35.39
CA GLN A 241 -10.11 3.49 35.60
C GLN A 241 -11.00 3.75 34.39
N ALA A 242 -12.01 4.61 34.55
CA ALA A 242 -12.82 5.05 33.41
C ALA A 242 -11.96 5.93 32.48
N VAL A 243 -12.25 5.86 31.19
CA VAL A 243 -11.59 6.66 30.16
C VAL A 243 -12.64 7.32 29.28
N ASP A 244 -12.48 8.62 29.05
CA ASP A 244 -13.30 9.40 28.12
C ASP A 244 -12.40 9.90 26.97
N ARG A 245 -12.70 9.46 25.75
CA ARG A 245 -11.97 9.80 24.52
C ARG A 245 -12.60 10.98 23.76
N ASN A 246 -13.68 11.57 24.28
CA ASN A 246 -14.27 12.77 23.68
C ASN A 246 -13.27 13.95 23.74
N PRO A 247 -13.20 14.80 22.70
CA PRO A 247 -12.43 16.03 22.76
C PRO A 247 -12.85 16.89 23.96
N VAL A 248 -11.87 17.50 24.63
CA VAL A 248 -12.13 18.38 25.79
C VAL A 248 -13.07 19.51 25.38
N GLY A 249 -14.15 19.70 26.14
CA GLY A 249 -15.16 20.74 25.88
C GLY A 249 -16.27 20.33 24.90
N THR A 250 -16.37 19.06 24.51
CA THR A 250 -17.48 18.57 23.67
C THR A 250 -18.82 18.73 24.40
N GLU A 251 -19.73 19.54 23.85
CA GLU A 251 -21.05 19.82 24.44
C GLU A 251 -22.02 18.62 24.34
N SER A 252 -21.84 17.76 23.33
CA SER A 252 -22.61 16.53 23.11
C SER A 252 -21.66 15.33 22.99
N PRO A 253 -21.22 14.76 24.12
CA PRO A 253 -20.27 13.64 24.12
C PRO A 253 -20.83 12.42 23.38
N ASP A 254 -19.99 11.76 22.59
CA ASP A 254 -20.28 10.44 22.05
C ASP A 254 -20.07 9.39 23.14
N GLU A 255 -21.15 8.71 23.54
CA GLU A 255 -21.11 7.63 24.53
C GLU A 255 -20.26 6.44 24.05
N ASN A 256 -20.06 6.27 22.74
CA ASN A 256 -19.15 5.25 22.20
C ASN A 256 -17.66 5.57 22.43
N LEU A 257 -17.34 6.78 22.88
CA LEU A 257 -15.98 7.19 23.26
C LEU A 257 -15.75 7.13 24.77
N LYS A 258 -16.74 6.67 25.55
CA LYS A 258 -16.64 6.47 27.00
C LYS A 258 -16.47 4.99 27.33
N PHE A 259 -15.52 4.71 28.21
CA PHE A 259 -15.20 3.37 28.66
C PHE A 259 -15.19 3.33 30.18
N SER A 260 -15.93 2.39 30.77
CA SER A 260 -15.98 2.22 32.22
C SER A 260 -14.71 1.51 32.73
N ALA A 261 -14.37 1.74 34.00
CA ALA A 261 -13.38 0.90 34.69
C ALA A 261 -13.83 -0.58 34.63
N GLY A 262 -12.89 -1.49 34.40
CA GLY A 262 -13.18 -2.91 34.20
C GLY A 262 -13.51 -3.30 32.75
N THR A 263 -13.64 -2.35 31.82
CA THR A 263 -13.81 -2.67 30.39
C THR A 263 -12.67 -3.57 29.91
N ILE A 264 -13.01 -4.72 29.30
CA ILE A 264 -12.03 -5.67 28.76
C ILE A 264 -11.35 -5.06 27.53
N VAL A 265 -10.02 -5.08 27.56
CA VAL A 265 -9.15 -4.53 26.50
C VAL A 265 -7.96 -5.45 26.28
N GLN A 266 -7.42 -5.46 25.08
CA GLN A 266 -6.15 -6.13 24.77
C GLN A 266 -5.07 -5.09 24.54
N VAL A 267 -3.82 -5.44 24.87
CA VAL A 267 -2.67 -4.59 24.59
C VAL A 267 -2.19 -4.89 23.17
N MET A 268 -2.49 -3.97 22.27
CA MET A 268 -2.17 -4.09 20.84
C MET A 268 -1.17 -2.99 20.44
N VAL A 269 -0.64 -3.08 19.24
CA VAL A 269 0.15 -2.05 18.55
C VAL A 269 -0.67 -1.63 17.34
N GLU A 270 -1.16 -0.40 17.35
CA GLU A 270 -1.78 0.23 16.19
C GLU A 270 -0.68 0.49 15.15
N GLN A 271 -0.84 -0.10 13.96
CA GLN A 271 0.01 0.10 12.81
C GLN A 271 -0.77 0.93 11.79
N PRO A 272 -0.34 2.17 11.50
CA PRO A 272 -0.90 2.96 10.41
C PRO A 272 -0.65 2.32 9.05
N LYS A 273 -1.60 2.49 8.13
CA LYS A 273 -1.42 2.04 6.75
C LYS A 273 -0.23 2.71 6.08
N PHE A 274 0.39 1.97 5.18
CA PHE A 274 1.46 2.47 4.32
C PHE A 274 1.38 1.83 2.96
N TYR A 275 1.94 2.51 1.98
CA TYR A 275 2.06 2.04 0.61
C TYR A 275 3.48 1.58 0.38
N TYR A 276 3.65 0.53 -0.40
CA TYR A 276 4.95 -0.06 -0.67
C TYR A 276 5.20 -0.21 -2.17
N LYS A 277 6.48 -0.26 -2.54
CA LYS A 277 6.91 -0.64 -3.89
C LYS A 277 8.16 -1.50 -3.80
N VAL A 278 8.14 -2.61 -4.53
CA VAL A 278 9.29 -3.51 -4.64
C VAL A 278 9.80 -3.49 -6.07
N VAL A 279 11.10 -3.27 -6.23
CA VAL A 279 11.73 -3.15 -7.55
C VAL A 279 12.82 -4.22 -7.68
N PRO A 280 12.56 -5.32 -8.40
CA PRO A 280 13.60 -6.29 -8.71
C PRO A 280 14.61 -5.67 -9.69
N LEU A 281 15.87 -5.53 -9.27
CA LEU A 281 16.95 -5.07 -10.15
C LEU A 281 17.65 -6.25 -10.84
N LYS A 282 17.73 -7.37 -10.13
CA LYS A 282 18.27 -8.63 -10.64
C LYS A 282 17.58 -9.78 -9.96
N THR A 283 17.04 -10.67 -10.77
CA THR A 283 16.39 -11.89 -10.32
C THR A 283 16.85 -13.08 -11.14
N GLU A 284 16.88 -14.25 -10.53
CA GLU A 284 17.08 -15.52 -11.23
C GLU A 284 15.73 -16.20 -11.42
N LYS A 285 15.32 -16.40 -12.68
CA LYS A 285 14.04 -17.02 -13.00
C LYS A 285 14.01 -18.48 -12.55
N ARG A 286 12.90 -18.91 -11.95
CA ARG A 286 12.60 -20.31 -11.65
C ARG A 286 11.36 -20.76 -12.44
N THR A 287 11.01 -22.04 -12.33
CA THR A 287 9.76 -22.58 -12.89
C THR A 287 8.54 -21.83 -12.36
N LYS A 288 8.51 -21.58 -11.05
CA LYS A 288 7.54 -20.72 -10.36
C LYS A 288 8.27 -19.53 -9.74
N GLY A 289 7.94 -18.33 -10.21
CA GLY A 289 8.49 -17.08 -9.71
C GLY A 289 9.97 -16.93 -10.01
N ALA A 290 10.67 -16.23 -9.13
CA ALA A 290 12.08 -15.92 -9.26
C ALA A 290 12.77 -15.93 -7.88
N ILE A 291 14.10 -15.84 -7.89
CA ILE A 291 14.91 -15.61 -6.70
C ILE A 291 15.55 -14.24 -6.78
N THR A 292 15.47 -13.51 -5.68
CA THR A 292 16.06 -12.18 -5.57
C THR A 292 17.58 -12.27 -5.55
N ARG A 293 18.25 -11.51 -6.41
CA ARG A 293 19.71 -11.30 -6.38
C ARG A 293 20.04 -9.87 -6.01
N LYS A 294 19.27 -8.92 -6.54
CA LYS A 294 19.32 -7.52 -6.18
C LYS A 294 17.94 -6.89 -6.28
N ILE A 295 17.49 -6.23 -5.22
CA ILE A 295 16.11 -5.75 -5.09
C ILE A 295 16.04 -4.50 -4.24
N ARG A 296 15.03 -3.66 -4.46
CA ARG A 296 14.76 -2.48 -3.64
C ARG A 296 13.38 -2.56 -3.03
N TYR A 297 13.30 -2.22 -1.75
CA TYR A 297 12.03 -2.07 -1.03
C TYR A 297 11.84 -0.60 -0.67
N TYR A 298 10.65 -0.08 -0.95
CA TYR A 298 10.26 1.29 -0.64
C TYR A 298 8.93 1.31 0.09
N VAL A 299 8.76 2.29 0.98
CA VAL A 299 7.49 2.64 1.61
C VAL A 299 7.22 4.14 1.54
N SER A 300 5.94 4.51 1.62
CA SER A 300 5.47 5.87 1.78
C SER A 300 4.17 5.90 2.59
N ASP A 301 3.97 6.98 3.35
CA ASP A 301 2.73 7.21 4.12
C ASP A 301 1.55 7.58 3.21
N THR A 302 1.83 8.04 1.98
CA THR A 302 0.83 8.52 1.02
C THR A 302 0.82 7.69 -0.26
N PRO A 303 -0.33 7.57 -0.97
CA PRO A 303 -0.36 6.92 -2.27
C PRO A 303 0.58 7.59 -3.27
N LYS A 304 1.34 6.80 -4.03
CA LYS A 304 2.25 7.27 -5.08
C LYS A 304 2.15 6.36 -6.31
N ALA A 305 2.47 6.92 -7.47
CA ALA A 305 2.43 6.18 -8.73
C ALA A 305 3.31 4.91 -8.65
N GLY A 306 2.69 3.76 -8.91
CA GLY A 306 3.32 2.44 -8.87
C GLY A 306 3.57 1.86 -7.48
N PHE A 307 3.13 2.53 -6.40
CA PHE A 307 3.08 1.93 -5.07
C PHE A 307 1.73 1.25 -4.84
N LYS A 308 1.73 0.14 -4.11
CA LYS A 308 0.56 -0.66 -3.73
C LYS A 308 0.26 -0.44 -2.24
N LEU A 309 -1.01 -0.49 -1.84
CA LEU A 309 -1.34 -0.57 -0.41
C LEU A 309 -0.84 -1.92 0.15
N HIS A 310 -0.18 -1.92 1.31
CA HIS A 310 0.33 -3.17 1.87
C HIS A 310 -0.83 -4.11 2.28
N PRO A 311 -0.79 -5.43 1.99
CA PRO A 311 -1.91 -6.36 2.25
C PRO A 311 -2.33 -6.51 3.70
N ALA A 312 -1.52 -6.04 4.66
CA ALA A 312 -1.90 -5.97 6.07
C ALA A 312 -3.14 -5.10 6.31
N PHE A 313 -3.43 -4.20 5.37
CA PHE A 313 -4.53 -3.23 5.44
C PHE A 313 -5.70 -3.60 4.53
N ILE A 314 -5.69 -4.78 3.91
CA ILE A 314 -6.75 -5.26 3.02
C ILE A 314 -7.33 -6.53 3.62
N VAL A 315 -8.65 -6.59 3.77
CA VAL A 315 -9.37 -7.79 4.19
C VAL A 315 -10.61 -7.97 3.33
N ASN A 316 -10.64 -8.99 2.49
CA ASN A 316 -11.75 -9.28 1.58
C ASN A 316 -12.12 -8.05 0.73
N GLY A 317 -11.12 -7.40 0.14
CA GLY A 317 -11.27 -6.17 -0.65
C GLY A 317 -11.53 -4.89 0.15
N GLN A 318 -11.72 -4.97 1.47
CA GLN A 318 -11.89 -3.80 2.32
C GLN A 318 -10.52 -3.22 2.74
N GLU A 319 -10.29 -1.95 2.40
CA GLU A 319 -9.16 -1.20 2.93
C GLU A 319 -9.39 -0.72 4.37
N ASN A 320 -8.34 -0.78 5.18
CA ASN A 320 -8.31 -0.34 6.56
C ASN A 320 -7.21 0.71 6.76
N ASP A 321 -7.50 1.79 7.48
CA ASP A 321 -6.49 2.82 7.77
C ASP A 321 -5.43 2.35 8.77
N VAL A 322 -5.77 1.33 9.55
CA VAL A 322 -4.92 0.75 10.59
C VAL A 322 -5.11 -0.77 10.68
N ALA A 323 -4.07 -1.46 11.11
CA ALA A 323 -4.14 -2.82 11.61
C ALA A 323 -3.61 -2.86 13.06
N TYR A 324 -4.12 -3.76 13.89
CA TYR A 324 -3.70 -3.87 15.27
C TYR A 324 -2.99 -5.21 15.50
N LEU A 325 -1.70 -5.14 15.83
CA LEU A 325 -0.84 -6.31 16.05
C LEU A 325 -0.71 -6.55 17.55
N ALA A 326 -0.57 -7.78 18.01
CA ALA A 326 -0.38 -8.03 19.44
C ALA A 326 0.90 -7.37 19.97
N ALA A 327 0.79 -6.63 21.07
CA ALA A 327 1.98 -6.11 21.75
C ALA A 327 2.76 -7.21 22.45
N PHE A 328 2.06 -8.27 22.89
CA PHE A 328 2.58 -9.40 23.64
C PHE A 328 2.11 -10.73 23.06
N GLU A 329 2.87 -11.79 23.32
CA GLU A 329 2.50 -13.15 22.91
C GLU A 329 1.18 -13.61 23.54
N GLY A 330 0.53 -14.56 22.87
CA GLY A 330 -0.79 -15.06 23.21
C GLY A 330 -0.84 -15.75 24.57
N SER A 331 -1.68 -15.25 25.48
CA SER A 331 -2.08 -15.94 26.72
C SER A 331 -3.56 -16.35 26.66
N LEU A 332 -4.05 -17.09 27.65
CA LEU A 332 -5.40 -17.66 27.65
C LEU A 332 -6.31 -16.88 28.61
N TRP A 333 -7.55 -16.63 28.19
CA TRP A 333 -8.65 -16.21 29.06
C TRP A 333 -9.65 -17.35 29.18
N ASP A 334 -9.86 -17.82 30.41
CA ASP A 334 -10.90 -18.78 30.75
C ASP A 334 -12.23 -18.02 30.85
N ALA A 335 -13.10 -18.24 29.88
CA ALA A 335 -14.38 -17.55 29.81
C ALA A 335 -15.33 -17.99 30.93
N SER A 336 -15.25 -19.25 31.35
CA SER A 336 -16.10 -19.82 32.40
C SER A 336 -15.74 -19.29 33.79
N ALA A 337 -14.44 -19.11 34.04
CA ALA A 337 -13.93 -18.55 35.29
C ALA A 337 -13.87 -17.01 35.29
N SER A 338 -14.04 -16.38 34.12
CA SER A 338 -13.84 -14.93 33.93
C SER A 338 -12.46 -14.48 34.44
N ALA A 339 -11.42 -15.23 34.07
CA ALA A 339 -10.06 -15.02 34.56
C ALA A 339 -8.99 -15.22 33.47
N TYR A 340 -7.91 -14.44 33.56
CA TYR A 340 -6.71 -14.69 32.78
C TYR A 340 -5.92 -15.84 33.39
N ILE A 341 -5.47 -16.76 32.54
CA ILE A 341 -4.50 -17.78 32.91
C ILE A 341 -3.11 -17.15 32.74
N LEU A 342 -2.43 -16.96 33.86
CA LEU A 342 -1.15 -16.23 33.92
C LEU A 342 0.08 -17.16 33.84
N ASP A 343 -0.14 -18.47 33.87
CA ASP A 343 0.87 -19.51 33.73
C ASP A 343 0.60 -20.38 32.48
N ASP A 344 1.41 -21.43 32.27
CA ASP A 344 1.25 -22.36 31.13
C ASP A 344 0.29 -23.51 31.49
N SER A 345 -0.74 -23.26 32.31
CA SER A 345 -1.77 -24.24 32.63
C SER A 345 -2.44 -24.73 31.34
N GLN A 346 -2.42 -26.04 31.14
CA GLN A 346 -2.88 -26.70 29.92
C GLN A 346 -4.40 -26.95 29.97
N VAL A 347 -5.18 -25.88 30.14
CA VAL A 347 -6.61 -25.92 30.49
C VAL A 347 -7.53 -25.29 29.44
N ALA A 348 -7.03 -24.97 28.25
CA ALA A 348 -7.81 -24.28 27.22
C ALA A 348 -9.06 -25.08 26.78
N ASP A 349 -10.23 -24.44 26.91
CA ASP A 349 -11.44 -24.84 26.22
C ASP A 349 -11.58 -24.06 24.90
N PHE A 350 -11.13 -24.69 23.82
CA PHE A 350 -11.15 -24.11 22.48
C PHE A 350 -12.55 -23.81 21.90
N ALA A 351 -13.63 -24.15 22.62
CA ALA A 351 -15.00 -23.81 22.24
C ALA A 351 -15.47 -22.47 22.82
N VAL A 352 -14.92 -22.03 23.97
CA VAL A 352 -15.42 -20.86 24.71
C VAL A 352 -14.35 -19.86 25.12
N ASP A 353 -13.10 -20.29 25.29
CA ASP A 353 -12.01 -19.44 25.75
C ASP A 353 -11.51 -18.49 24.67
N MET A 354 -10.71 -17.50 25.09
CA MET A 354 -10.19 -16.46 24.21
C MET A 354 -8.67 -16.32 24.29
N LEU A 355 -8.05 -16.05 23.15
CA LEU A 355 -6.63 -15.70 23.05
C LEU A 355 -6.43 -14.27 23.55
N CYS A 356 -5.35 -13.95 24.25
CA CYS A 356 -5.13 -12.64 24.88
C CYS A 356 -3.76 -12.06 24.56
N SER A 357 -3.65 -10.73 24.58
CA SER A 357 -2.37 -10.01 24.59
C SER A 357 -2.36 -9.07 25.80
N ILE A 358 -1.70 -9.51 26.87
CA ILE A 358 -1.56 -8.80 28.15
C ILE A 358 -0.14 -8.98 28.69
N ALA A 359 0.25 -8.14 29.63
CA ALA A 359 1.53 -8.28 30.32
C ALA A 359 1.45 -9.21 31.53
N ASN A 360 2.61 -9.64 32.02
CA ASN A 360 2.79 -10.50 33.19
C ASN A 360 2.07 -11.85 33.09
N ALA A 361 1.79 -12.31 31.86
CA ALA A 361 1.23 -13.62 31.60
C ALA A 361 2.26 -14.49 30.91
N LYS A 362 2.32 -15.77 31.27
CA LYS A 362 3.08 -16.74 30.50
C LYS A 362 2.34 -17.03 29.18
N PRO A 363 3.04 -17.07 28.04
CA PRO A 363 2.40 -17.44 26.77
C PRO A 363 1.80 -18.85 26.85
N LEU A 364 0.60 -19.01 26.30
CA LEU A 364 -0.03 -20.32 26.20
C LEU A 364 0.75 -21.21 25.22
N SER A 365 0.94 -22.46 25.59
CA SER A 365 1.61 -23.45 24.73
C SER A 365 0.76 -24.69 24.47
N GLY A 366 1.15 -25.49 23.48
CA GLY A 366 0.51 -26.77 23.16
C GLY A 366 1.23 -27.98 23.74
N LEU A 367 1.71 -27.93 24.99
CA LEU A 367 2.44 -29.05 25.61
C LEU A 367 1.57 -30.32 25.70
N THR A 368 0.42 -30.22 26.35
CA THR A 368 -0.57 -31.32 26.41
C THR A 368 -1.90 -30.93 25.78
N GLN A 369 -2.25 -29.64 25.78
CA GLN A 369 -3.50 -29.15 25.18
C GLN A 369 -3.40 -28.98 23.66
N ASN A 370 -4.53 -29.08 22.96
CA ASN A 370 -4.60 -29.03 21.50
C ASN A 370 -4.43 -27.63 20.89
N ALA A 371 -3.38 -26.90 21.24
CA ALA A 371 -3.03 -25.59 20.68
C ALA A 371 -2.44 -25.70 19.26
N THR A 372 -3.20 -26.30 18.35
CA THR A 372 -2.93 -26.32 16.91
C THR A 372 -3.26 -24.97 16.29
N ARG A 373 -2.81 -24.73 15.05
CA ARG A 373 -3.09 -23.48 14.34
C ARG A 373 -4.58 -23.17 14.26
N ALA A 374 -5.39 -24.16 13.85
CA ALA A 374 -6.84 -24.03 13.78
C ALA A 374 -7.50 -23.74 15.15
N ASN A 375 -6.99 -24.31 16.23
CA ASN A 375 -7.58 -24.11 17.56
C ASN A 375 -7.17 -22.77 18.19
N ILE A 376 -5.95 -22.29 17.96
CA ILE A 376 -5.57 -20.93 18.36
C ILE A 376 -6.34 -19.89 17.53
N ARG A 377 -6.60 -20.14 16.24
CA ARG A 377 -7.51 -19.33 15.43
C ARG A 377 -8.89 -19.19 16.09
N LYS A 378 -9.49 -20.29 16.55
CA LYS A 378 -10.77 -20.25 17.27
C LYS A 378 -10.71 -19.38 18.53
N LEU A 379 -9.65 -19.51 19.33
CA LEU A 379 -9.46 -18.67 20.53
C LEU A 379 -9.40 -17.18 20.18
N ALA A 380 -8.76 -16.81 19.07
CA ALA A 380 -8.70 -15.42 18.63
C ALA A 380 -10.07 -14.91 18.16
N GLU A 381 -10.73 -15.66 17.28
CA GLU A 381 -12.04 -15.30 16.68
C GLU A 381 -13.15 -15.17 17.72
N LYS A 382 -13.04 -15.88 18.86
CA LYS A 382 -14.00 -15.78 19.98
C LYS A 382 -14.07 -14.40 20.62
N ARG A 383 -13.09 -13.53 20.40
CA ARG A 383 -13.16 -12.13 20.85
C ARG A 383 -14.20 -11.31 20.10
N GLY A 384 -14.51 -11.67 18.86
CA GLY A 384 -15.48 -10.98 18.02
C GLY A 384 -14.99 -10.75 16.59
N THR A 385 -15.86 -10.17 15.78
CA THR A 385 -15.59 -9.84 14.38
C THR A 385 -14.33 -8.99 14.24
N GLY A 386 -13.43 -9.40 13.35
CA GLY A 386 -12.17 -8.70 13.08
C GLY A 386 -10.98 -9.23 13.87
N TRP A 387 -11.19 -10.00 14.94
CA TRP A 387 -10.12 -10.69 15.67
C TRP A 387 -9.68 -11.96 14.95
N GLU A 388 -8.39 -12.11 14.81
CA GLU A 388 -7.75 -13.21 14.10
C GLU A 388 -6.50 -13.66 14.86
N GLN A 389 -6.09 -14.90 14.63
CA GLN A 389 -4.71 -15.28 14.93
C GLN A 389 -3.77 -14.51 14.01
N GLY A 390 -2.54 -14.30 14.46
CA GLY A 390 -1.49 -13.66 13.69
C GLY A 390 -1.38 -14.19 12.25
N VAL A 391 -1.42 -13.27 11.28
CA VAL A 391 -1.48 -13.56 9.84
C VAL A 391 -0.18 -13.19 9.13
N VAL A 392 0.07 -13.83 7.99
CA VAL A 392 1.28 -13.59 7.18
C VAL A 392 1.41 -12.12 6.74
N GLN A 393 0.30 -11.44 6.44
CA GLN A 393 0.31 -10.06 5.96
C GLN A 393 0.85 -9.10 7.02
N THR A 394 0.42 -9.23 8.28
CA THR A 394 0.90 -8.37 9.37
C THR A 394 2.35 -8.70 9.74
N ALA A 395 2.74 -9.98 9.67
CA ALA A 395 4.12 -10.39 9.86
C ALA A 395 5.05 -9.75 8.80
N SER A 396 4.65 -9.82 7.53
CA SER A 396 5.41 -9.23 6.42
C SER A 396 5.45 -7.71 6.45
N ALA A 397 4.42 -7.04 6.98
CA ALA A 397 4.45 -5.60 7.22
C ALA A 397 5.57 -5.23 8.21
N SER A 398 5.64 -5.89 9.36
CA SER A 398 6.69 -5.64 10.35
C SER A 398 8.08 -6.02 9.83
N GLN A 399 8.21 -7.13 9.09
CA GLN A 399 9.46 -7.51 8.41
C GLN A 399 9.94 -6.43 7.42
N MET A 400 9.05 -5.90 6.58
CA MET A 400 9.41 -4.87 5.59
C MET A 400 9.84 -3.57 6.26
N LEU A 401 9.09 -3.13 7.28
CA LEU A 401 9.42 -1.91 8.03
C LEU A 401 10.75 -2.09 8.78
N MET A 402 10.98 -3.22 9.46
CA MET A 402 12.27 -3.54 10.09
C MET A 402 13.43 -3.44 9.09
N LEU A 403 13.29 -4.06 7.91
CA LEU A 403 14.32 -4.06 6.87
C LEU A 403 14.66 -2.64 6.40
N ILE A 404 13.65 -1.80 6.13
CA ILE A 404 13.86 -0.42 5.69
C ILE A 404 14.42 0.44 6.82
N GLU A 405 13.91 0.28 8.04
CA GLU A 405 14.30 1.06 9.20
C GLU A 405 15.74 0.77 9.63
N TYR A 406 16.17 -0.49 9.61
CA TYR A 406 17.49 -0.89 10.08
C TYR A 406 18.52 -1.13 8.97
N ALA A 407 18.07 -1.21 7.71
CA ALA A 407 18.92 -1.49 6.55
C ALA A 407 19.80 -2.76 6.73
N THR A 408 19.21 -3.80 7.30
CA THR A 408 19.76 -5.14 7.44
C THR A 408 18.60 -6.11 7.68
N PHE A 409 18.80 -7.40 7.44
CA PHE A 409 17.87 -8.44 7.87
C PHE A 409 18.17 -8.95 9.29
N ASN A 410 19.42 -8.86 9.74
CA ASN A 410 19.86 -9.42 11.02
C ASN A 410 19.42 -8.52 12.18
N MET A 411 18.15 -8.67 12.59
CA MET A 411 17.56 -7.89 13.68
C MET A 411 18.22 -8.18 15.02
N GLN A 412 18.75 -9.39 15.22
CA GLN A 412 19.46 -9.74 16.44
C GLN A 412 20.67 -8.82 16.69
N SER A 413 21.41 -8.47 15.64
CA SER A 413 22.60 -7.61 15.76
C SER A 413 22.31 -6.13 16.02
N VAL A 414 21.09 -5.65 15.73
CA VAL A 414 20.75 -4.21 15.76
C VAL A 414 19.67 -3.83 16.76
N ILE A 415 18.86 -4.79 17.23
CA ILE A 415 17.84 -4.59 18.28
C ILE A 415 18.20 -5.40 19.54
N GLY A 416 18.65 -6.64 19.36
CA GLY A 416 19.03 -7.57 20.43
C GLY A 416 18.68 -9.01 20.08
N ASN A 417 19.36 -9.97 20.69
CA ASN A 417 19.16 -11.40 20.45
C ASN A 417 17.73 -11.85 20.76
N GLY A 418 17.12 -11.29 21.81
CA GLY A 418 15.84 -11.75 22.34
C GLY A 418 15.98 -13.00 23.20
N ALA A 419 14.85 -13.56 23.64
CA ALA A 419 14.84 -14.75 24.47
C ALA A 419 15.13 -15.96 23.59
N VAL A 420 16.40 -16.25 23.31
CA VAL A 420 16.81 -17.33 22.39
C VAL A 420 17.94 -18.20 22.95
N SER A 421 18.45 -17.89 24.15
CA SER A 421 19.64 -18.54 24.73
C SER A 421 19.37 -19.24 26.06
N LYS A 422 18.12 -19.66 26.31
CA LYS A 422 17.75 -20.41 27.52
C LYS A 422 18.15 -21.88 27.36
N THR A 423 18.61 -22.48 28.46
CA THR A 423 18.77 -23.93 28.55
C THR A 423 17.40 -24.59 28.53
N ASP A 424 17.22 -25.50 27.60
CA ASP A 424 15.98 -26.24 27.44
C ASP A 424 15.92 -27.48 28.35
N ASP A 425 14.81 -27.68 29.06
CA ASP A 425 14.61 -28.81 29.97
C ASP A 425 14.00 -30.05 29.29
N GLY A 426 13.58 -29.90 28.02
CA GLY A 426 12.93 -30.95 27.23
C GLY A 426 11.49 -31.29 27.66
N LYS A 427 10.91 -30.60 28.66
CA LYS A 427 9.69 -31.02 29.36
C LYS A 427 8.64 -29.93 29.51
N THR A 428 9.02 -28.71 29.87
CA THR A 428 8.08 -27.63 30.20
C THR A 428 8.21 -26.47 29.22
N SER A 429 7.20 -25.60 29.11
CA SER A 429 7.39 -24.36 28.36
C SER A 429 8.39 -23.47 29.10
N MET A 430 9.55 -23.24 28.49
CA MET A 430 10.59 -22.36 29.05
C MET A 430 10.38 -20.90 28.64
N THR A 431 9.15 -20.51 28.30
CA THR A 431 8.83 -19.12 27.99
C THR A 431 8.99 -18.21 29.20
N GLU A 432 9.40 -16.98 28.92
CA GLU A 432 9.34 -15.85 29.83
C GLU A 432 7.93 -15.24 29.84
N ASN A 433 7.56 -14.64 30.96
CA ASN A 433 6.33 -13.86 31.05
C ASN A 433 6.43 -12.63 30.14
N THR A 434 5.31 -12.31 29.49
CA THR A 434 5.18 -11.13 28.64
C THR A 434 5.26 -9.83 29.44
N GLY A 435 5.51 -8.72 28.77
CA GLY A 435 5.46 -7.37 29.34
C GLY A 435 6.79 -6.83 29.85
N ALA A 436 7.92 -7.51 29.63
CA ALA A 436 9.21 -6.99 30.06
C ALA A 436 9.55 -5.65 29.39
N THR A 437 9.14 -5.45 28.14
CA THR A 437 9.42 -4.26 27.32
C THR A 437 8.40 -3.14 27.51
N ILE A 438 7.52 -3.18 28.52
CA ILE A 438 6.58 -2.07 28.82
C ILE A 438 7.32 -0.74 28.91
N THR A 439 8.48 -0.72 29.56
CA THR A 439 9.30 0.47 29.77
C THR A 439 9.86 1.08 28.48
N LEU A 440 9.98 0.29 27.39
CA LEU A 440 10.35 0.80 26.08
C LEU A 440 9.19 1.53 25.37
N GLY A 441 7.95 1.30 25.81
CA GLY A 441 6.76 1.88 25.18
C GLY A 441 6.66 1.51 23.70
N ASN A 442 6.75 2.52 22.84
CA ASN A 442 6.68 2.39 21.38
C ASN A 442 8.06 2.35 20.71
N ALA A 443 9.16 2.37 21.47
CA ALA A 443 10.50 2.30 20.92
C ALA A 443 10.88 0.85 20.55
N SER A 444 11.77 0.74 19.58
CA SER A 444 12.50 -0.51 19.30
C SER A 444 13.72 -0.62 20.19
N GLY A 445 14.04 -1.82 20.65
CA GLY A 445 15.20 -2.07 21.50
C GLY A 445 15.08 -3.37 22.27
N SER A 446 15.91 -3.52 23.30
CA SER A 446 15.84 -4.67 24.20
C SER A 446 16.02 -4.26 25.66
N VAL A 447 15.48 -5.08 26.55
CA VAL A 447 15.63 -4.98 28.00
C VAL A 447 16.07 -6.32 28.55
N VAL A 448 16.66 -6.33 29.74
CA VAL A 448 16.90 -7.58 30.48
C VAL A 448 15.81 -7.71 31.53
N ASN A 449 15.09 -8.82 31.51
CA ASN A 449 14.01 -9.07 32.46
C ASN A 449 14.57 -9.55 33.83
N ALA A 450 13.66 -9.80 34.78
CA ALA A 450 14.03 -10.23 36.13
C ALA A 450 14.79 -11.57 36.19
N ASN A 451 14.67 -12.41 35.16
CA ASN A 451 15.36 -13.70 35.04
C ASN A 451 16.73 -13.58 34.32
N GLY A 452 17.20 -12.36 34.03
CA GLY A 452 18.45 -12.14 33.31
C GLY A 452 18.36 -12.43 31.81
N ILE A 453 17.15 -12.57 31.27
CA ILE A 453 16.92 -12.87 29.85
C ILE A 453 16.69 -11.58 29.08
N GLN A 454 17.35 -11.43 27.94
CA GLN A 454 17.13 -10.29 27.05
C GLN A 454 15.80 -10.46 26.29
N ILE A 455 14.91 -9.48 26.39
CA ILE A 455 13.61 -9.42 25.72
C ILE A 455 13.64 -8.24 24.74
N VAL A 456 13.17 -8.47 23.52
CA VAL A 456 13.21 -7.48 22.43
C VAL A 456 11.84 -6.88 22.17
N SER A 457 11.81 -5.66 21.68
CA SER A 457 10.63 -4.99 21.15
C SER A 457 10.96 -4.32 19.84
N TYR A 458 10.07 -4.45 18.85
CA TYR A 458 10.08 -3.61 17.65
C TYR A 458 8.84 -2.74 17.62
N ARG A 459 9.04 -1.43 17.80
CA ARG A 459 7.96 -0.44 17.73
C ARG A 459 6.72 -0.84 18.57
N GLY A 460 6.96 -1.39 19.76
CA GLY A 460 5.93 -1.87 20.69
C GLY A 460 5.54 -3.35 20.57
N GLU A 461 5.93 -4.08 19.52
CA GLU A 461 5.74 -5.53 19.41
C GLU A 461 6.86 -6.26 20.17
N GLU A 462 6.54 -6.83 21.33
CA GLU A 462 7.48 -7.63 22.11
C GLU A 462 7.70 -9.00 21.46
N ASN A 463 8.94 -9.51 21.53
CA ASN A 463 9.34 -10.86 21.14
C ASN A 463 8.90 -11.27 19.73
N PHE A 464 8.90 -10.35 18.74
CA PHE A 464 8.60 -10.71 17.35
C PHE A 464 9.44 -11.91 16.87
N TRP A 465 10.63 -12.06 17.44
CA TRP A 465 11.42 -13.29 17.47
C TRP A 465 11.79 -13.70 18.90
N GLY A 466 12.12 -14.98 19.06
CA GLY A 466 12.46 -15.60 20.33
C GLY A 466 11.24 -15.89 21.21
N ASN A 467 11.54 -16.39 22.41
CA ASN A 467 10.63 -16.85 23.44
C ASN A 467 9.79 -18.06 22.98
N ILE A 468 8.84 -17.90 22.06
CA ILE A 468 8.01 -18.99 21.55
C ILE A 468 7.72 -18.84 20.06
N TRP A 469 7.67 -19.95 19.32
CA TRP A 469 7.10 -19.92 17.97
C TRP A 469 5.65 -19.49 18.05
N TRP A 470 5.20 -18.65 17.12
CA TRP A 470 3.78 -18.41 16.93
C TRP A 470 3.32 -18.94 15.57
N TRP A 471 2.12 -19.52 15.56
CA TRP A 471 1.48 -19.93 14.32
C TRP A 471 1.19 -18.72 13.43
N ILE A 472 1.44 -18.90 12.13
CA ILE A 472 1.09 -17.92 11.09
C ILE A 472 -0.09 -18.43 10.27
N ASP A 473 -1.16 -17.65 10.26
CA ASP A 473 -2.34 -17.88 9.44
C ASP A 473 -2.25 -17.19 8.07
N GLY A 474 -3.18 -17.52 7.18
CA GLY A 474 -3.25 -16.92 5.84
C GLY A 474 -2.19 -17.42 4.86
N ILE A 475 -1.37 -18.40 5.23
CA ILE A 475 -0.39 -19.05 4.35
C ILE A 475 -0.42 -20.57 4.51
N ASN A 476 -0.45 -21.29 3.39
CA ASN A 476 -0.40 -22.74 3.31
C ASN A 476 0.69 -23.17 2.33
N HIS A 477 1.33 -24.30 2.62
CA HIS A 477 2.36 -24.86 1.75
C HIS A 477 2.05 -26.31 1.40
N TYR A 478 2.25 -26.67 0.14
CA TYR A 478 2.23 -28.07 -0.29
C TYR A 478 3.65 -28.50 -0.67
N ALA A 479 4.28 -29.26 0.23
CA ALA A 479 5.63 -29.78 0.00
C ALA A 479 5.58 -31.04 -0.89
N ASN A 480 6.49 -31.13 -1.84
CA ASN A 480 6.75 -32.33 -2.63
C ASN A 480 8.22 -32.75 -2.43
N ALA A 481 8.42 -33.82 -1.66
CA ALA A 481 9.76 -34.30 -1.33
C ALA A 481 10.52 -34.87 -2.54
N THR A 482 9.79 -35.34 -3.57
CA THR A 482 10.37 -35.93 -4.78
C THR A 482 10.94 -34.86 -5.70
N THR A 483 10.20 -33.76 -5.89
CA THR A 483 10.67 -32.65 -6.75
C THR A 483 11.49 -31.62 -5.97
N GLY A 484 11.40 -31.61 -4.64
CA GLY A 484 12.01 -30.58 -3.80
C GLY A 484 11.31 -29.22 -3.95
N GLU A 485 10.07 -29.21 -4.43
CA GLU A 485 9.23 -28.02 -4.57
C GLU A 485 8.29 -27.88 -3.36
N CYS A 486 7.97 -26.64 -3.00
CA CYS A 486 7.05 -26.34 -1.91
C CYS A 486 6.15 -25.18 -2.35
N ASP A 487 5.06 -25.54 -3.04
CA ASP A 487 4.07 -24.59 -3.55
C ASP A 487 3.46 -23.82 -2.40
N THR A 488 3.30 -22.51 -2.56
CA THR A 488 2.81 -21.63 -1.49
C THR A 488 1.52 -20.94 -1.93
N TYR A 489 0.53 -20.97 -1.05
CA TYR A 489 -0.77 -20.37 -1.24
C TYR A 489 -1.06 -19.38 -0.13
N VAL A 490 -1.63 -18.23 -0.47
CA VAL A 490 -1.95 -17.15 0.48
C VAL A 490 -3.41 -16.75 0.35
N ALA A 491 -4.05 -16.45 1.48
CA ALA A 491 -5.37 -15.87 1.57
C ALA A 491 -5.31 -14.63 2.47
N ASP A 492 -6.19 -13.65 2.25
CA ASP A 492 -6.34 -12.45 3.08
C ASP A 492 -7.50 -12.55 4.09
N HIS A 493 -8.41 -13.52 3.89
CA HIS A 493 -9.55 -13.85 4.76
C HIS A 493 -9.87 -15.36 4.71
N GLY A 494 -10.91 -15.80 5.44
CA GLY A 494 -11.47 -17.16 5.32
C GLY A 494 -10.48 -18.29 5.63
N PHE A 495 -9.57 -18.08 6.58
CA PHE A 495 -8.41 -18.94 6.77
C PHE A 495 -8.77 -20.39 7.10
N THR A 496 -8.17 -21.30 6.34
CA THR A 496 -8.39 -22.74 6.42
C THR A 496 -7.07 -23.45 6.22
N ASP A 497 -6.75 -24.40 7.10
CA ASP A 497 -5.54 -25.19 6.98
C ASP A 497 -5.60 -26.12 5.76
N ASP A 498 -4.44 -26.48 5.21
CA ASP A 498 -4.31 -27.54 4.21
C ASP A 498 -5.16 -27.34 2.94
N SER A 499 -5.37 -26.08 2.55
CA SER A 499 -6.22 -25.69 1.43
C SER A 499 -5.50 -24.79 0.42
N LYS A 500 -5.88 -24.98 -0.85
CA LYS A 500 -5.62 -24.08 -1.99
C LYS A 500 -6.92 -23.60 -2.64
N LEU A 501 -8.06 -23.90 -2.02
CA LEU A 501 -9.35 -23.43 -2.50
C LEU A 501 -9.53 -21.97 -2.11
N LEU A 502 -10.33 -21.23 -2.89
CA LEU A 502 -10.68 -19.86 -2.58
C LEU A 502 -11.07 -19.72 -1.10
N PRO A 503 -10.57 -18.68 -0.40
CA PRO A 503 -9.85 -17.52 -0.94
C PRO A 503 -8.32 -17.67 -1.07
N TYR A 504 -7.76 -18.89 -0.95
CA TYR A 504 -6.33 -19.09 -1.17
C TYR A 504 -5.96 -19.00 -2.64
N GLU A 505 -4.97 -18.16 -2.94
CA GLU A 505 -4.40 -17.96 -4.27
C GLU A 505 -2.98 -18.57 -4.33
N ASP A 506 -2.62 -19.18 -5.46
CA ASP A 506 -1.24 -19.63 -5.70
C ASP A 506 -0.34 -18.40 -5.84
N THR A 507 0.67 -18.31 -4.99
CA THR A 507 1.61 -17.18 -5.01
C THR A 507 2.48 -17.13 -6.26
N GLY A 508 2.51 -18.23 -7.03
CA GLY A 508 3.44 -18.43 -8.11
C GLY A 508 4.88 -18.60 -7.61
N MET A 509 5.09 -18.86 -6.32
CA MET A 509 6.42 -19.05 -5.71
C MET A 509 6.54 -20.43 -5.04
N CYS A 510 7.76 -20.98 -5.07
CA CYS A 510 8.11 -22.22 -4.36
C CYS A 510 9.14 -21.95 -3.27
N ALA A 511 8.77 -22.16 -2.00
CA ALA A 511 9.73 -22.10 -0.90
C ALA A 511 10.81 -23.18 -1.10
N LYS A 512 12.06 -22.86 -0.77
CA LYS A 512 13.15 -23.82 -0.97
C LYS A 512 12.98 -25.02 -0.03
N TYR A 513 12.93 -26.22 -0.59
CA TYR A 513 13.04 -27.44 0.18
C TYR A 513 14.44 -27.60 0.78
N GLY A 514 14.50 -28.01 2.04
CA GLY A 514 15.73 -28.17 2.82
C GLY A 514 15.73 -27.31 4.07
N ASN A 515 16.90 -27.07 4.63
CA ASN A 515 17.08 -26.18 5.77
C ASN A 515 18.44 -25.48 5.66
N GLY A 516 18.58 -24.33 6.32
CA GLY A 516 19.81 -23.56 6.32
C GLY A 516 19.58 -22.07 6.58
N TYR A 517 20.68 -21.32 6.66
CA TYR A 517 20.64 -19.86 6.77
C TYR A 517 20.23 -19.24 5.44
N ILE A 518 19.24 -18.34 5.48
CA ILE A 518 18.64 -17.77 4.29
C ILE A 518 19.66 -16.89 3.56
N SER A 519 19.81 -17.09 2.24
CA SER A 519 20.63 -16.22 1.38
C SER A 519 19.85 -15.39 0.38
N ALA A 520 18.61 -15.74 0.08
CA ALA A 520 17.73 -14.99 -0.81
C ALA A 520 16.27 -15.40 -0.62
N PHE A 521 15.35 -14.52 -1.01
CA PHE A 521 13.91 -14.77 -0.99
C PHE A 521 13.37 -15.07 -2.40
N CYS A 522 12.22 -15.73 -2.44
CA CYS A 522 11.43 -15.84 -3.66
C CYS A 522 10.84 -14.48 -4.05
N TYR A 523 10.49 -14.33 -5.32
CA TYR A 523 9.86 -13.14 -5.88
C TYR A 523 8.76 -13.51 -6.86
N SER A 524 7.62 -12.85 -6.72
CA SER A 524 6.49 -12.80 -7.65
C SER A 524 5.88 -11.41 -7.51
N GLU A 525 5.45 -10.78 -8.61
CA GLU A 525 5.00 -9.39 -8.60
C GLU A 525 3.73 -9.18 -7.75
N ASP A 526 2.80 -10.14 -7.77
CA ASP A 526 1.55 -10.06 -6.98
C ASP A 526 1.78 -10.29 -5.47
N PHE A 527 2.90 -10.92 -5.12
CA PHE A 527 3.26 -11.30 -3.74
C PHE A 527 4.64 -10.77 -3.33
N ASP A 528 5.04 -9.65 -3.91
CA ASP A 528 6.34 -8.99 -3.73
C ASP A 528 6.57 -8.44 -2.31
N TRP A 529 5.51 -8.39 -1.50
CA TRP A 529 5.51 -8.08 -0.08
C TRP A 529 5.92 -9.26 0.83
N LEU A 530 5.89 -10.51 0.33
CA LEU A 530 6.12 -11.72 1.12
C LEU A 530 7.59 -12.14 1.14
N PHE A 531 8.17 -12.26 2.33
CA PHE A 531 9.54 -12.75 2.53
C PHE A 531 9.61 -14.29 2.60
N LEU A 532 9.34 -14.97 1.47
CA LEU A 532 9.38 -16.44 1.39
C LEU A 532 10.81 -16.95 1.12
N PRO A 533 11.42 -17.81 1.96
CA PRO A 533 12.79 -18.26 1.78
C PRO A 533 13.01 -19.08 0.49
N GLY A 534 13.93 -18.63 -0.36
CA GLY A 534 14.19 -19.22 -1.68
C GLY A 534 15.56 -19.89 -1.83
N GLU A 535 16.49 -19.64 -0.92
CA GLU A 535 17.86 -20.17 -0.97
C GLU A 535 18.52 -20.15 0.42
N PHE A 536 19.42 -21.12 0.69
CA PHE A 536 20.01 -21.38 2.02
C PHE A 536 21.55 -21.33 2.06
N ASN A 537 22.16 -20.41 1.30
CA ASN A 537 23.63 -20.26 1.23
C ASN A 537 24.17 -19.17 2.19
N GLY A 538 23.38 -18.80 3.21
CA GLY A 538 23.71 -17.74 4.16
C GLY A 538 24.57 -18.21 5.33
N ASN A 539 24.71 -17.35 6.33
CA ASN A 539 25.25 -17.68 7.65
C ASN A 539 24.52 -16.87 8.74
N THR A 540 24.99 -16.95 9.99
CA THR A 540 24.45 -16.25 11.16
C THR A 540 24.48 -14.72 11.09
N ALA A 541 25.17 -14.15 10.11
CA ALA A 541 25.32 -12.71 9.95
C ALA A 541 24.68 -12.18 8.67
N LEU A 542 25.00 -12.80 7.52
CA LEU A 542 24.67 -12.28 6.19
C LEU A 542 24.28 -13.40 5.21
N PRO A 543 23.46 -13.05 4.19
CA PRO A 543 22.81 -11.76 4.03
C PRO A 543 21.61 -11.60 4.97
N VAL A 544 20.96 -12.70 5.40
CA VAL A 544 19.77 -12.61 6.27
C VAL A 544 20.10 -12.76 7.75
N GLY A 545 20.99 -13.70 8.11
CA GLY A 545 21.30 -14.03 9.51
C GLY A 545 20.39 -15.11 10.09
N ASP A 546 19.16 -15.20 9.59
CA ASP A 546 18.12 -16.08 10.13
C ASP A 546 18.04 -17.42 9.38
N TYR A 547 17.55 -18.43 10.09
CA TYR A 547 17.44 -19.80 9.57
C TYR A 547 16.05 -20.09 8.99
N CYS A 548 15.98 -21.02 8.04
CA CYS A 548 14.72 -21.60 7.58
C CYS A 548 14.76 -23.12 7.70
N TRP A 549 13.64 -23.72 8.11
CA TRP A 549 13.45 -25.16 8.09
C TRP A 549 12.23 -25.56 7.25
N ASN A 550 12.47 -26.22 6.12
CA ASN A 550 11.47 -26.69 5.17
C ASN A 550 11.87 -28.05 4.56
N GLN A 551 12.22 -29.03 5.41
CA GLN A 551 12.66 -30.36 4.97
C GLN A 551 11.67 -31.44 5.40
N ASN A 552 10.82 -31.91 4.49
CA ASN A 552 9.65 -32.72 4.80
C ASN A 552 9.29 -33.79 3.78
N GLY A 553 8.55 -34.82 4.21
CA GLY A 553 7.81 -35.67 3.26
C GLY A 553 6.75 -34.90 2.48
N THR A 554 6.23 -35.49 1.40
CA THR A 554 5.17 -34.87 0.58
C THR A 554 3.89 -34.60 1.40
N GLY A 555 3.27 -33.43 1.22
CA GLY A 555 1.97 -33.08 1.81
C GLY A 555 1.87 -31.64 2.31
N TRP A 556 0.74 -31.32 2.93
CA TRP A 556 0.45 -29.99 3.46
C TRP A 556 1.28 -29.62 4.68
N ARG A 557 1.71 -28.36 4.73
CA ARG A 557 2.48 -27.76 5.83
C ARG A 557 1.97 -26.36 6.17
N VAL A 558 2.11 -26.03 7.44
CA VAL A 558 1.74 -24.74 8.03
C VAL A 558 2.99 -24.01 8.54
N ALA A 559 2.91 -22.69 8.64
CA ALA A 559 4.05 -21.83 8.95
C ALA A 559 4.11 -21.39 10.42
N ARG A 560 5.32 -21.26 10.94
CA ARG A 560 5.65 -20.59 12.21
C ARG A 560 6.77 -19.58 11.99
N LEU A 561 6.80 -18.54 12.81
CA LEU A 561 7.79 -17.47 12.72
C LEU A 561 8.49 -17.20 14.05
N GLY A 562 9.76 -16.75 13.99
CA GLY A 562 10.44 -16.06 15.09
C GLY A 562 11.34 -16.91 15.98
N ALA A 563 11.17 -18.22 16.02
CA ALA A 563 11.92 -19.16 16.88
C ALA A 563 11.57 -19.17 18.38
N THR A 564 12.19 -20.09 19.12
CA THR A 564 11.95 -20.35 20.55
C THR A 564 13.11 -19.92 21.43
N TRP A 565 12.88 -20.03 22.74
CA TRP A 565 13.80 -19.70 23.82
C TRP A 565 15.22 -20.28 23.74
N ASP A 566 15.52 -21.28 22.91
CA ASP A 566 16.77 -22.05 22.87
C ASP A 566 17.47 -22.08 21.50
N ILE A 567 16.95 -21.36 20.50
CA ILE A 567 17.39 -21.50 19.10
C ILE A 567 18.67 -20.70 18.77
N GLY A 568 19.05 -19.76 19.64
CA GLY A 568 20.24 -18.93 19.47
C GLY A 568 20.24 -18.11 18.18
N LEU A 569 21.38 -18.06 17.50
CA LEU A 569 21.58 -17.23 16.30
C LEU A 569 20.78 -17.66 15.07
N ASN A 570 20.11 -18.81 15.11
CA ASN A 570 19.19 -19.22 14.03
C ASN A 570 17.88 -18.41 14.05
N ALA A 571 17.53 -17.82 15.20
CA ALA A 571 16.31 -17.05 15.40
C ALA A 571 16.33 -15.71 14.66
N GLY A 572 15.19 -15.03 14.61
CA GLY A 572 15.09 -13.68 14.07
C GLY A 572 13.76 -13.42 13.36
N ALA A 573 13.58 -12.17 12.92
CA ALA A 573 12.32 -11.71 12.32
C ALA A 573 11.97 -12.42 10.99
N PHE A 574 12.95 -13.01 10.32
CA PHE A 574 12.84 -13.74 9.06
C PHE A 574 13.07 -15.25 9.24
N CYS A 575 13.14 -15.73 10.50
CA CYS A 575 13.30 -17.14 10.82
C CYS A 575 11.99 -17.91 10.58
N TRP A 576 11.91 -18.66 9.49
CA TRP A 576 10.72 -19.39 9.07
C TRP A 576 10.82 -20.89 9.38
N TYR A 577 9.76 -21.45 9.94
CA TYR A 577 9.63 -22.89 10.10
C TYR A 577 8.41 -23.39 9.35
N LEU A 578 8.65 -24.01 8.20
CA LEU A 578 7.64 -24.46 7.24
C LEU A 578 7.46 -25.98 7.31
N TYR A 579 7.71 -26.57 8.49
CA TYR A 579 7.79 -28.02 8.63
C TYR A 579 6.61 -28.76 9.23
N ASN A 580 5.76 -28.10 10.01
CA ASN A 580 4.73 -28.82 10.73
C ASN A 580 3.48 -29.09 9.88
N ALA A 581 2.82 -30.21 10.16
CA ALA A 581 1.43 -30.40 9.77
C ALA A 581 0.52 -29.48 10.61
N SER A 582 -0.67 -29.18 10.08
CA SER A 582 -1.72 -28.40 10.75
C SER A 582 -2.15 -28.97 12.11
N SER A 583 -2.06 -30.29 12.28
CA SER A 583 -2.39 -31.01 13.51
C SER A 583 -1.32 -30.92 14.61
N ASN A 584 -0.17 -30.33 14.32
CA ASN A 584 0.93 -30.27 15.27
C ASN A 584 0.62 -29.35 16.45
N ARG A 585 1.13 -29.73 17.63
CA ARG A 585 1.16 -28.92 18.86
C ARG A 585 2.48 -29.15 19.57
N SER A 586 2.95 -28.18 20.36
CA SER A 586 4.15 -28.33 21.18
C SER A 586 4.21 -27.26 22.26
N ARG A 587 4.93 -27.55 23.35
CA ARG A 587 5.29 -26.59 24.42
C ARG A 587 6.00 -25.33 23.92
N ALA A 588 6.56 -25.42 22.70
CA ALA A 588 7.35 -24.38 22.06
C ALA A 588 6.56 -23.63 20.98
N ILE A 589 5.22 -23.79 20.94
CA ILE A 589 4.35 -23.13 19.96
C ILE A 589 3.13 -22.54 20.66
N GLY A 590 2.86 -21.27 20.35
CA GLY A 590 1.68 -20.52 20.76
C GLY A 590 1.10 -19.71 19.60
N GLY A 591 0.49 -18.58 19.95
CA GLY A 591 -0.18 -17.69 19.00
C GLY A 591 0.02 -16.22 19.34
N ARG A 592 -0.48 -15.36 18.45
CA ARG A 592 -0.59 -13.91 18.66
C ARG A 592 -1.95 -13.44 18.16
N LEU A 593 -2.49 -12.39 18.77
CA LEU A 593 -3.68 -11.71 18.26
C LEU A 593 -3.35 -10.74 17.13
N VAL A 594 -4.27 -10.64 16.19
CA VAL A 594 -4.38 -9.52 15.25
C VAL A 594 -5.82 -9.05 15.26
N TYR A 595 -6.04 -7.74 15.13
CA TYR A 595 -7.34 -7.19 14.80
C TYR A 595 -7.25 -6.34 13.53
N ARG A 596 -8.09 -6.68 12.56
CA ARG A 596 -8.31 -5.93 11.32
C ARG A 596 -9.82 -5.80 11.15
N LYS A 597 -10.31 -4.57 10.99
CA LYS A 597 -11.76 -4.35 10.86
C LYS A 597 -12.26 -5.08 9.60
N LYS A 598 -13.36 -5.81 9.77
CA LYS A 598 -14.10 -6.50 8.71
C LYS A 598 -15.47 -5.84 8.58
N VAL A 599 -15.90 -5.53 7.35
CA VAL A 599 -17.32 -5.26 7.08
C VAL A 599 -18.06 -6.59 7.22
N ALA A 600 -19.23 -6.58 7.84
CA ALA A 600 -20.11 -7.74 7.80
C ALA A 600 -20.41 -8.07 6.33
N ALA A 601 -20.24 -9.34 5.97
CA ALA A 601 -20.52 -9.85 4.63
C ALA A 601 -22.01 -9.75 4.28
#